data_AF-A0A2V7TV11-F1
#
_entry.id   AF-A0A2V7TV11-F1
#
_cell.length_a   1.000
_cell.length_b   1.000
_cell.length_c   1.000
_cell.angle_alpha   90.00
_cell.angle_beta   90.00
_cell.angle_gamma   90.00
#
_symmetry.space_group_name_H-M   'P 1'
#
loop_
_entity.id
_entity.type
_entity.pdbx_description
1 polymer ?
#
loop_
_entity_poly.entity_id
_entity_poly.type
_entity_poly.pdbx_seq_one_letter_code
_entity_poly.pdbx_strand_id
1 'polypeptide(L)' 'MLVANIVVETLPGKARAVAERMEQMKGMGALSAEGDRRVVATWTVPDCDTVEGLSEVLQAMNPEIICVYPSMVGEEES' A
#
# COMPACT_ATOMS: atom_id res chain seq x y z
N MET A 1 2.77 15.92 -5.20
CA MET A 1 1.99 14.74 -4.71
C MET A 1 2.75 13.48 -5.11
N LEU A 2 2.93 12.51 -4.22
CA LEU A 2 3.76 11.33 -4.50
C LEU A 2 2.89 10.16 -4.96
N VAL A 3 3.24 9.53 -6.08
CA VAL A 3 2.55 8.32 -6.57
C VAL A 3 3.48 7.13 -6.45
N ALA A 4 3.07 6.12 -5.68
CA ALA A 4 3.81 4.89 -5.48
C ALA A 4 3.00 3.67 -5.91
N ASN A 5 3.64 2.75 -6.62
CA ASN A 5 3.16 1.38 -6.72
C ASN A 5 3.64 0.61 -5.50
N ILE A 6 2.76 -0.13 -4.86
CA ILE A 6 3.05 -0.82 -3.61
C ILE A 6 2.68 -2.29 -3.78
N VAL A 7 3.65 -3.15 -3.47
CA VAL A 7 3.41 -4.57 -3.26
C VAL A 7 3.47 -4.86 -1.78
N VAL A 8 2.43 -5.46 -1.24
CA VAL A 8 2.31 -5.82 0.17
C VAL A 8 2.31 -7.33 0.29
N GLU A 9 3.14 -7.84 1.20
CA GLU A 9 3.11 -9.23 1.62
C GLU A 9 2.39 -9.34 2.97
N THR A 10 1.46 -10.28 3.05
CA THR A 10 0.58 -10.48 4.21
C THR A 10 0.71 -11.90 4.75
N LEU A 11 0.23 -12.12 5.98
CA LEU A 11 0.03 -13.46 6.51
C LEU A 11 -0.85 -14.31 5.58
N PRO A 12 -0.65 -15.65 5.53
CA PRO A 12 -1.44 -16.53 4.68
C PRO A 12 -2.95 -16.38 4.88
N GLY A 13 -3.68 -16.19 3.79
CA GLY A 13 -5.14 -16.02 3.78
C GLY A 13 -5.62 -14.62 4.18
N LYS A 14 -4.73 -13.65 4.38
CA LYS A 14 -5.08 -12.27 4.80
C LYS A 14 -5.09 -11.25 3.67
N ALA A 15 -4.56 -11.59 2.50
CA ALA A 15 -4.44 -10.65 1.38
C ALA A 15 -5.73 -9.90 1.07
N ARG A 16 -6.87 -10.62 0.97
CA ARG A 16 -8.17 -9.99 0.69
C ARG A 16 -8.65 -9.04 1.79
N ALA A 17 -8.51 -9.42 3.06
CA ALA A 17 -8.96 -8.59 4.18
C ALA A 17 -8.07 -7.34 4.35
N VAL A 18 -6.78 -7.44 4.00
CA VAL A 18 -5.86 -6.31 3.95
C VAL A 18 -6.19 -5.41 2.77
N ALA A 19 -6.46 -5.99 1.59
CA ALA A 19 -6.90 -5.29 0.39
C ALA A 19 -8.16 -4.43 0.64
N GLU A 20 -9.20 -5.02 1.24
CA GLU A 20 -10.45 -4.33 1.57
C GLU A 20 -10.23 -3.16 2.56
N ARG A 21 -9.28 -3.29 3.49
CA ARG A 21 -8.90 -2.20 4.40
C ARG A 21 -8.12 -1.09 3.71
N MET A 22 -7.16 -1.47 2.86
CA MET A 22 -6.36 -0.52 2.08
C MET A 22 -7.23 0.30 1.11
N GLU A 23 -8.27 -0.30 0.54
CA GLU A 23 -9.23 0.40 -0.34
C GLU A 23 -9.95 1.57 0.36
N GLN A 24 -10.10 1.52 1.68
CA GLN A 24 -10.68 2.61 2.47
C GLN A 24 -9.70 3.75 2.76
N MET A 25 -8.42 3.61 2.39
CA MET A 25 -7.40 4.62 2.63
C MET A 25 -7.47 5.74 1.59
N LYS A 26 -7.31 6.98 2.05
CA LYS A 26 -7.33 8.16 1.16
C LYS A 26 -6.21 8.06 0.12
N GLY A 27 -6.57 8.27 -1.15
CA GLY A 27 -5.64 8.27 -2.27
C GLY A 27 -5.25 6.87 -2.76
N MET A 28 -5.81 5.80 -2.17
CA MET A 28 -5.63 4.45 -2.70
C MET A 28 -6.34 4.35 -4.06
N GLY A 29 -5.59 3.91 -5.07
CA GLY A 29 -6.07 3.68 -6.42
C GLY A 29 -6.51 2.24 -6.63
N ALA A 30 -6.34 1.75 -7.86
CA ALA A 30 -6.66 0.36 -8.19
C ALA A 30 -5.85 -0.60 -7.31
N LEU A 31 -6.54 -1.57 -6.71
CA LEU A 31 -5.99 -2.52 -5.77
C LEU A 31 -6.41 -3.93 -6.17
N SER A 32 -5.48 -4.88 -6.07
CA SER A 32 -5.69 -6.28 -6.40
C SER A 32 -5.03 -7.19 -5.38
N ALA A 33 -5.76 -8.19 -4.91
CA ALA A 33 -5.21 -9.28 -4.11
C ALA A 33 -4.73 -10.41 -5.05
N GLU A 34 -3.43 -10.67 -5.06
CA GLU A 34 -2.81 -11.74 -5.84
C GLU A 34 -2.59 -12.98 -4.97
N GLY A 35 -3.44 -13.99 -5.15
CA GLY A 35 -3.39 -15.21 -4.36
C GLY A 35 -3.81 -14.99 -2.90
N ASP A 36 -3.19 -15.73 -1.97
CA ASP A 36 -3.55 -15.74 -0.56
C ASP A 36 -2.69 -14.80 0.31
N ARG A 37 -1.60 -14.24 -0.24
CA ARG A 37 -0.58 -13.51 0.54
C ARG A 37 -0.19 -12.15 -0.01
N ARG A 38 -0.46 -11.83 -1.27
CA ARG A 38 0.05 -10.61 -1.90
C ARG A 38 -1.08 -9.64 -2.22
N VAL A 39 -0.82 -8.35 -2.03
CA VAL A 39 -1.68 -7.25 -2.47
C VAL A 39 -0.83 -6.30 -3.31
N VAL A 40 -1.36 -5.85 -4.44
CA VAL A 40 -0.73 -4.85 -5.30
C VAL A 40 -1.67 -3.66 -5.40
N ALA A 41 -1.15 -2.46 -5.20
CA ALA A 41 -1.93 -1.23 -5.26
C ALA A 41 -1.10 -0.07 -5.82
N THR A 42 -1.79 0.95 -6.34
CA THR A 42 -1.20 2.28 -6.53
C THR A 42 -1.72 3.18 -5.41
N TRP A 43 -0.84 3.93 -4.74
CA TRP A 43 -1.21 4.87 -3.70
C TRP A 43 -0.70 6.27 -4.06
N THR A 44 -1.65 7.19 -4.16
CA THR A 44 -1.40 8.62 -4.34
C THR A 44 -1.42 9.30 -2.97
N VAL A 45 -0.27 9.78 -2.54
CA VAL A 45 -0.07 10.25 -1.18
C VAL A 45 0.07 11.77 -1.19
N PRO A 46 -0.84 12.49 -0.49
CA PRO A 46 -0.89 13.94 -0.57
C PRO A 46 0.32 14.62 0.11
N ASP A 47 0.83 14.08 1.22
CA ASP A 47 1.90 14.69 2.03
C ASP A 47 2.72 13.61 2.77
N CYS A 48 3.58 12.88 2.08
CA CYS A 48 4.60 12.06 2.74
C CYS A 48 5.98 12.46 2.25
N ASP A 49 6.84 12.88 3.18
CA ASP A 49 8.21 13.30 2.91
C ASP A 49 9.11 12.15 2.45
N THR A 50 8.76 10.89 2.76
CA THR A 50 9.58 9.71 2.43
C THR A 50 8.77 8.43 2.20
N VAL A 51 9.36 7.53 1.42
CA VAL A 51 8.83 6.20 1.08
C VAL A 51 8.80 5.27 2.30
N GLU A 52 9.76 5.41 3.22
CA GLU A 52 9.81 4.63 4.46
C GLU A 52 8.56 4.85 5.33
N GLY A 53 8.07 6.09 5.43
CA GLY A 53 6.87 6.42 6.20
C GLY A 53 5.59 5.73 5.68
N LEU A 54 5.52 5.42 4.39
CA LEU A 54 4.38 4.69 3.81
C LEU A 54 4.29 3.26 4.33
N SER A 55 5.43 2.61 4.50
CA SER A 55 5.50 1.23 4.97
C SER A 55 5.07 1.15 6.43
N GLU A 56 5.51 2.10 7.27
CA GLU A 56 5.14 2.18 8.68
C GLU A 56 3.64 2.42 8.86
N VAL A 57 3.05 3.35 8.11
CA VAL A 57 1.60 3.62 8.16
C VAL A 57 0.79 2.39 7.77
N LEU A 58 1.18 1.71 6.69
CA LEU A 58 0.46 0.51 6.24
C LEU A 58 0.53 -0.62 7.27
N GLN A 59 1.70 -0.86 7.86
CA GLN A 59 1.90 -1.90 8.88
C GLN A 59 1.17 -1.57 10.18
N ALA A 60 1.17 -0.30 10.62
CA ALA A 60 0.46 0.13 11.82
C ALA A 60 -1.06 -0.07 11.70
N MET A 61 -1.62 0.15 10.50
CA MET A 61 -3.05 -0.01 10.22
C MET A 61 -3.44 -1.46 9.90
N ASN A 62 -2.48 -2.30 9.53
CA ASN A 62 -2.72 -3.68 9.11
C ASN A 62 -1.67 -4.62 9.72
N PRO A 63 -1.91 -5.13 10.94
CA PRO A 63 -0.94 -5.96 11.64
C PRO A 63 -0.64 -7.30 10.94
N GLU A 64 -1.43 -7.70 9.95
CA GLU A 64 -1.18 -8.87 9.12
C GLU A 64 -0.22 -8.63 7.96
N ILE A 65 0.22 -7.39 7.74
CA ILE A 65 1.27 -7.07 6.77
C ILE A 65 2.62 -7.49 7.36
N ILE A 66 3.36 -8.29 6.59
CA ILE A 66 4.72 -8.73 6.90
C ILE A 66 5.72 -7.72 6.33
N CYS A 67 5.55 -7.36 5.05
CA CYS A 67 6.45 -6.47 4.32
C CYS A 67 5.69 -5.57 3.35
N VAL A 68 6.25 -4.40 3.09
CA VAL A 68 5.77 -3.44 2.08
C VAL A 68 6.94 -3.14 1.15
N TYR A 69 6.71 -3.28 -0.16
CA TYR A 69 7.68 -3.00 -1.22
C TYR A 69 7.15 -1.86 -2.09
N PRO A 70 7.40 -0.60 -1.68
CA PRO A 70 7.02 0.56 -2.47
C PRO A 70 8.02 0.79 -3.62
N SER A 71 7.49 1.22 -4.77
CA SER A 71 8.24 1.67 -5.93
C SER A 71 7.67 3.02 -6.36
N MET A 72 8.49 4.07 -6.29
CA MET A 72 8.08 5.41 -6.69
C MET A 72 7.89 5.48 -8.20
N VAL A 73 6.77 6.06 -8.62
CA VAL A 73 6.42 6.22 -10.03
C VAL A 73 6.56 7.68 -10.47
N GLY A 74 6.44 8.64 -9.54
CA GLY A 74 6.73 10.04 -9.81
C GLY A 74 6.26 10.98 -8.71
N GLU A 75 6.73 12.23 -8.81
CA GLU A 75 6.17 13.38 -8.13
C GLU A 75 5.26 14.09 -9.14
N GLU A 76 3.95 14.13 -8.90
CA GLU A 76 3.11 15.08 -9.63
C GLU A 76 3.45 16.48 -9.12
N GLU A 77 4.21 17.21 -9.94
CA GLU A 77 4.43 18.66 -9.83
C GLU A 77 3.07 19.35 -10.01
N SER A 78 2.57 20.00 -8.96
CA SER A 78 1.39 20.87 -9.02
C SER A 78 1.78 22.29 -9.39
#